data_AF-A0A2A2SIK0-F1
#
_entry.id   AF-A0A2A2SIK0-F1
#
_cell.length_a   1.000
_cell.length_b   1.000
_cell.length_c   1.000
_cell.angle_alpha   90.00
_cell.angle_beta   90.00
_cell.angle_gamma   90.00
#
_symmetry.space_group_name_H-M   'P 1'
#
loop_
_entity.id
_entity.type
_entity.pdbx_description
1 polymer ?
#
loop_
_entity_poly.entity_id
_entity_poly.type
_entity_poly.pdbx_seq_one_letter_code
_entity_poly.pdbx_strand_id
1 'polypeptide(L)' 'MSRAAKLATEAFAIGLVGDGIVTLLQPRRHAALWRFGPTAWRDSMKVLERRPMLTAALGAAEAGAGLWLASRQRRWKG' A
#
# COMPACT_ATOMS: atom_id res chain seq x y z
N MET A 1 7.94 -1.74 -23.09
CA MET A 1 6.98 -2.51 -22.25
C MET A 1 5.78 -2.92 -23.09
N SER A 2 5.36 -4.18 -22.97
CA SER A 2 4.12 -4.68 -23.59
C SER A 2 2.89 -4.00 -22.99
N ARG A 3 1.74 -4.06 -23.69
CA ARG A 3 0.46 -3.55 -23.17
C ARG A 3 0.08 -4.21 -21.84
N ALA A 4 0.34 -5.51 -21.71
CA ALA A 4 0.12 -6.26 -20.48
C ALA A 4 0.94 -5.70 -19.30
N ALA A 5 2.23 -5.40 -19.53
CA ALA A 5 3.10 -4.84 -18.49
C ALA A 5 2.62 -3.44 -18.03
N LYS A 6 2.11 -2.61 -18.95
CA LYS A 6 1.52 -1.31 -18.60
C LYS A 6 0.28 -1.48 -17.72
N LEU A 7 -0.62 -2.40 -18.08
CA LEU A 7 -1.82 -2.68 -17.29
C LEU A 7 -1.48 -3.24 -15.91
N ALA A 8 -0.49 -4.14 -15.82
CA ALA A 8 -0.02 -4.65 -14.54
C ALA A 8 0.54 -3.54 -13.64
N THR A 9 1.30 -2.60 -14.22
CA THR A 9 1.85 -1.46 -13.47
C THR A 9 0.75 -0.49 -13.01
N GLU A 10 -0.24 -0.20 -13.86
CA GLU A 10 -1.40 0.62 -13.50
C GLU A 10 -2.24 -0.04 -12.40
N ALA A 11 -2.53 -1.34 -12.53
CA ALA A 11 -3.26 -2.09 -11.51
C ALA A 11 -2.51 -2.13 -10.18
N PHE A 12 -1.18 -2.32 -10.22
CA PHE A 12 -0.34 -2.27 -9.03
C PHE A 12 -0.35 -0.89 -8.38
N ALA A 13 -0.27 0.19 -9.17
CA ALA A 13 -0.34 1.56 -8.65
C ALA A 13 -1.68 1.85 -7.97
N ILE A 14 -2.81 1.43 -8.58
CA ILE A 14 -4.14 1.55 -7.98
C ILE A 14 -4.23 0.74 -6.68
N GLY A 15 -3.67 -0.47 -6.66
CA GLY A 15 -3.58 -1.32 -5.48
C GLY A 15 -2.85 -0.64 -4.32
N LEU A 16 -1.67 -0.06 -4.57
CA LEU A 16 -0.91 0.69 -3.57
C LEU A 16 -1.69 1.89 -3.02
N VAL A 17 -2.39 2.64 -3.88
CA VAL A 17 -3.22 3.77 -3.44
C VAL A 17 -4.35 3.28 -2.52
N GLY A 18 -5.06 2.22 -2.94
CA GLY A 18 -6.15 1.66 -2.15
C GLY A 18 -5.69 1.14 -0.80
N ASP A 19 -4.62 0.33 -0.78
CA ASP A 19 -4.06 -0.21 0.45
C ASP A 19 -3.55 0.89 1.38
N GLY A 20 -2.76 1.82 0.86
CA GLY A 20 -2.23 2.96 1.61
C GLY A 20 -3.33 3.83 2.24
N ILE A 21 -4.44 4.10 1.53
CA ILE A 21 -5.58 4.84 2.08
C ILE A 21 -6.27 4.06 3.21
N VAL A 22 -6.48 2.74 3.05
CA VAL A 22 -7.09 1.92 4.10
C VAL A 22 -6.18 1.85 5.32
N THR A 23 -4.87 1.70 5.12
CA THR A 23 -3.85 1.69 6.18
C THR A 23 -3.76 3.04 6.89
N LEU A 24 -3.89 4.16 6.16
CA LEU A 24 -3.93 5.51 6.72
C LEU A 24 -5.16 5.74 7.60
N LEU A 25 -6.35 5.40 7.10
CA LEU A 25 -7.62 5.70 7.77
C LEU A 25 -7.97 4.70 8.87
N GLN A 26 -7.51 3.45 8.73
CA GLN A 26 -7.88 2.35 9.62
C GLN A 26 -6.66 1.49 10.02
N PRO A 27 -5.57 2.11 10.52
CA PRO A 27 -4.27 1.44 10.71
C PRO A 27 -4.35 0.21 11.60
N ARG A 28 -5.07 0.30 12.72
CA ARG A 28 -5.23 -0.83 13.66
C ARG A 28 -6.03 -1.97 13.05
N ARG A 29 -7.18 -1.64 12.47
CA ARG A 29 -8.08 -2.64 11.87
C ARG A 29 -7.38 -3.36 10.72
N HIS A 30 -6.73 -2.59 9.85
CA HIS A 30 -6.03 -3.13 8.70
C HIS A 30 -4.87 -4.04 9.14
N ALA A 31 -3.98 -3.59 10.02
CA ALA A 31 -2.90 -4.43 10.55
C ALA A 31 -3.42 -5.69 11.25
N ALA A 32 -4.52 -5.59 12.01
CA ALA A 32 -5.13 -6.73 12.69
C ALA A 32 -5.66 -7.79 11.71
N LEU A 33 -6.26 -7.38 10.58
CA LEU A 33 -6.74 -8.30 9.54
C LEU A 33 -5.59 -9.10 8.92
N TRP A 34 -4.39 -8.54 8.85
CA TRP A 34 -3.20 -9.21 8.31
C TRP A 34 -2.48 -10.12 9.31
N ARG A 35 -2.98 -10.30 10.54
CA ARG A 35 -2.36 -11.15 11.58
C ARG A 35 -2.60 -12.65 11.37
N PHE A 36 -2.21 -13.19 10.22
CA PHE A 36 -2.27 -14.62 9.91
C PHE A 36 -0.96 -15.12 9.28
N GLY A 37 -0.77 -16.43 9.09
CA GLY A 37 0.45 -16.98 8.48
C GLY A 37 1.63 -17.08 9.47
N PRO A 38 2.90 -17.05 9.01
CA PRO A 38 4.09 -17.32 9.84
C PRO A 38 4.25 -16.38 11.04
N THR A 39 4.91 -16.86 12.10
CA THR A 39 5.07 -16.11 13.37
C THR A 39 5.71 -14.74 13.16
N ALA A 40 6.80 -14.64 12.38
CA ALA A 40 7.48 -13.38 12.10
C ALA A 40 6.57 -12.33 11.43
N TRP A 41 5.64 -12.78 10.58
CA TRP A 41 4.67 -11.89 9.93
C TRP A 41 3.62 -11.40 10.93
N ARG A 42 3.05 -12.30 11.72
CA ARG A 42 2.08 -11.94 12.76
C ARG A 42 2.67 -10.96 13.78
N ASP A 43 3.94 -11.13 14.15
CA ASP A 43 4.64 -10.24 15.08
C ASP A 43 4.85 -8.86 14.47
N SER A 44 5.22 -8.78 13.20
CA SER A 44 5.31 -7.51 12.45
C SER A 44 3.96 -6.78 12.45
N MET A 45 2.88 -7.49 12.13
CA MET A 45 1.54 -6.91 12.14
C MET A 45 1.08 -6.47 13.52
N LYS A 46 1.45 -7.20 14.57
CA LYS A 46 1.19 -6.80 15.97
C LYS A 46 1.94 -5.52 16.36
N VAL A 47 3.17 -5.32 15.86
CA VAL A 47 3.93 -4.07 16.10
C VAL A 47 3.26 -2.89 15.40
N LEU A 48 2.83 -3.07 14.15
CA LEU A 48 2.11 -2.04 13.39
C LEU A 48 0.77 -1.69 14.05
N GLU A 49 -0.02 -2.69 14.44
CA GLU A 49 -1.27 -2.49 15.17
C GLU A 49 -1.08 -1.69 16.48
N ARG A 50 0.03 -1.92 17.19
CA ARG A 50 0.39 -1.19 18.42
C ARG A 50 0.86 0.24 18.18
N ARG A 51 1.31 0.58 16.96
CA ARG A 51 1.85 1.91 16.60
C ARG A 51 1.01 2.57 15.49
N PRO A 52 -0.28 2.88 15.76
CA PRO A 52 -1.22 3.31 14.73
C PRO A 52 -0.80 4.60 13.99
N MET A 53 -0.11 5.53 14.66
CA MET A 53 0.39 6.74 13.99
C MET A 53 1.52 6.44 13.00
N LEU A 54 2.43 5.53 13.35
CA LEU A 54 3.49 5.09 12.45
C LEU A 54 2.89 4.34 11.26
N THR A 55 1.95 3.42 11.51
CA THR A 55 1.25 2.69 10.45
C THR A 55 0.46 3.62 9.54
N ALA A 56 -0.21 4.63 10.10
CA ALA A 56 -0.90 5.64 9.31
C ALA A 56 0.07 6.44 8.41
N ALA A 57 1.24 6.82 8.94
CA ALA A 57 2.28 7.49 8.16
C ALA A 57 2.83 6.59 7.03
N LEU A 58 3.00 5.29 7.29
CA LEU A 58 3.35 4.31 6.26
C LEU A 58 2.27 4.21 5.18
N GLY A 59 0.99 4.15 5.56
CA GLY A 59 -0.12 4.16 4.61
C GLY A 59 -0.17 5.42 3.75
N ALA A 60 0.08 6.60 4.35
CA ALA A 60 0.19 7.85 3.60
C ALA A 60 1.36 7.83 2.60
N ALA A 61 2.52 7.32 3.02
CA ALA A 61 3.69 7.18 2.14
C ALA A 61 3.43 6.19 0.99
N GLU A 62 2.76 5.08 1.28
CA GLU A 62 2.38 4.07 0.29
C GLU A 62 1.38 4.61 -0.74
N ALA A 63 0.33 5.30 -0.28
CA ALA A 63 -0.62 5.96 -1.18
C ALA A 63 0.07 7.02 -2.04
N GLY A 64 0.97 7.81 -1.45
CA GLY A 64 1.80 8.78 -2.19
C GLY A 64 2.69 8.12 -3.24
N ALA A 65 3.31 6.98 -2.92
CA ALA A 65 4.12 6.20 -3.85
C ALA A 65 3.28 5.64 -5.01
N GLY A 66 2.07 5.14 -4.73
CA GLY A 66 1.12 4.68 -5.75
C GLY A 66 0.69 5.81 -6.70
N LEU A 67 0.36 6.99 -6.15
CA LEU A 67 0.04 8.18 -6.95
C LEU A 67 1.24 8.63 -7.81
N TRP A 68 2.44 8.65 -7.23
CA TRP A 68 3.66 8.96 -7.96
C TRP A 68 3.90 7.99 -9.12
N LEU A 69 3.75 6.68 -8.88
CA LEU A 69 3.91 5.64 -9.89
C LEU A 69 2.87 5.80 -11.03
N ALA A 70 1.60 6.03 -10.69
CA ALA A 70 0.54 6.28 -11.67
C ALA A 70 0.81 7.56 -12.49
N SER A 71 1.31 8.62 -11.84
CA SER A 71 1.62 9.89 -12.52
C SER A 71 2.78 9.75 -13.52
N ARG A 72 3.79 8.93 -13.18
CA ARG A 72 4.90 8.63 -14.10
C ARG A 72 4.46 7.85 -15.32
N GLN A 73 3.43 7.01 -15.21
CA GLN A 73 2.86 6.32 -16.38
C GLN A 73 2.12 7.28 -17.32
N ARG A 74 1.41 8.30 -16.79
CA ARG A 74 0.73 9.32 -17.61
C ARG A 74 1.70 10.17 -18.43
N ARG A 75 2.86 10.54 -17.85
CA ARG A 75 3.90 11.32 -18.54
C ARG A 75 4.51 10.64 -19.78
N TRP A 76 4.26 9.35 -20.00
CA TRP A 76 4.73 8.62 -21.19
C TRP A 76 3.72 8.63 -22.35
N LYS A 77 2.49 9.09 -22.12
CA LYS A 77 1.48 9.26 -23.17
C LYS A 77 1.45 10.67 -23.76
N GLY A 78 2.24 11.61 -23.21
CA GLY A 78 2.39 12.98 -23.70
C GLY A 78 3.62 13.13 -24.57
#